data_AF-A0A511T7T7-F1
#
_entry.id   AF-A0A511T7T7-F1
#
_cell.length_a   1.000
_cell.length_b   1.000
_cell.length_c   1.000
_cell.angle_alpha   90.00
_cell.angle_beta   90.00
_cell.angle_gamma   90.00
#
_symmetry.space_group_name_H-M   'P 1'
#
loop_
_entity.id
_entity.type
_entity.pdbx_description
1 polymer ?
#
loop_
_entity_poly.entity_id
_entity_poly.type
_entity_poly.pdbx_seq_one_letter_code
_entity_poly.pdbx_strand_id
1 'polypeptide(L)'
;MEYVVAVPVGEAMNKLLGPASFVLASAALAVALWAPGRVEAPSLSQTPEPVAERPANQEALERRIQALEDTTLSLSRRLMELEKQPGTGAAPAGGGTTVAAGELEQLRNEVRGLMAGETLTTEGGREALKDAMRSVQQEMRNEQLNRRQEEWMQAQARGQEQRQERVKRLVSEAKLNYSQEQELTRRLEQEETSRNTLFDEVRAGTKSARDIRQALRTQREETDQVMKGMLDADQLSKYQVMRREEQMNSRPRGPREGRFGDQ
;
A
#
# COMPACT_ATOMS: atom_id res chain seq x y z
N MET A 1 -1.99 -56.21 -19.24
CA MET A 1 -2.87 -55.26 -18.53
C MET A 1 -3.24 -55.88 -17.18
N GLU A 2 -3.69 -55.05 -16.24
CA GLU A 2 -4.02 -55.35 -14.83
C GLU A 2 -2.94 -54.95 -13.81
N TYR A 3 -3.13 -53.76 -13.24
CA TYR A 3 -2.64 -53.42 -11.91
C TYR A 3 -3.86 -53.22 -11.02
N VAL A 4 -3.98 -54.09 -10.01
CA VAL A 4 -5.02 -54.00 -8.97
C VAL A 4 -4.64 -52.86 -8.03
N VAL A 5 -5.47 -51.82 -7.94
CA VAL A 5 -5.36 -50.77 -6.91
C VAL A 5 -6.26 -51.14 -5.74
N ALA A 6 -5.66 -51.39 -4.58
CA ALA A 6 -6.38 -51.65 -3.35
C ALA A 6 -6.82 -50.35 -2.68
N VAL A 7 -8.03 -50.37 -2.12
CA VAL A 7 -8.56 -49.40 -1.14
C VAL A 7 -8.74 -50.17 0.18
N PRO A 8 -8.21 -49.68 1.31
CA PRO A 8 -9.11 -49.28 2.41
C PRO A 8 -8.63 -48.03 3.20
N VAL A 9 -9.52 -47.08 3.53
CA VAL A 9 -10.25 -46.90 4.82
C VAL A 9 -9.40 -46.34 5.98
N GLY A 10 -9.94 -45.33 6.66
CA GLY A 10 -9.32 -44.55 7.74
C GLY A 10 -9.94 -43.14 7.77
N GLU A 11 -11.26 -42.99 7.89
CA GLU A 11 -12.07 -43.17 9.10
C GLU A 11 -11.97 -41.97 10.08
N ALA A 12 -13.15 -41.46 10.46
CA ALA A 12 -13.47 -40.59 11.61
C ALA A 12 -12.48 -39.49 12.07
N MET A 13 -12.90 -38.22 11.96
CA MET A 13 -13.10 -37.29 13.10
C MET A 13 -13.46 -35.87 12.60
N ASN A 14 -14.63 -35.71 11.97
CA ASN A 14 -15.10 -34.42 11.46
C ASN A 14 -16.49 -34.02 12.01
N LYS A 15 -16.74 -34.35 13.30
CA LYS A 15 -18.01 -34.15 14.01
C LYS A 15 -17.83 -33.97 15.53
N LEU A 16 -17.03 -33.00 15.98
CA LEU A 16 -17.01 -32.53 17.38
C LEU A 16 -16.17 -31.26 17.55
N LEU A 17 -16.79 -30.08 17.47
CA LEU A 17 -16.42 -28.83 18.14
C LEU A 17 -17.43 -27.70 17.84
N GLY A 18 -18.72 -28.05 17.92
CA GLY A 18 -19.86 -27.16 17.64
C GLY A 18 -20.50 -26.34 18.78
N PRO A 19 -19.97 -26.27 20.04
CA PRO A 19 -20.61 -25.40 21.06
C PRO A 19 -19.72 -24.31 21.70
N ALA A 20 -18.44 -24.19 21.35
CA ALA A 20 -17.53 -23.28 22.06
C ALA A 20 -17.80 -21.77 21.82
N SER A 21 -18.42 -21.41 20.68
CA SER A 21 -18.62 -20.02 20.26
C SER A 21 -19.79 -19.29 20.97
N PHE A 22 -20.75 -20.01 21.55
CA PHE A 22 -21.94 -19.38 22.17
C PHE A 22 -21.71 -18.85 23.59
N VAL A 23 -20.70 -19.34 24.31
CA VAL A 23 -20.39 -18.91 25.69
C VAL A 23 -19.67 -17.55 25.71
N LEU A 24 -18.92 -17.21 24.66
CA LEU A 24 -18.18 -15.95 24.58
C LEU A 24 -19.07 -14.74 24.23
N ALA A 25 -20.12 -14.95 23.42
CA ALA A 25 -21.08 -13.90 23.07
C ALA A 25 -21.99 -13.50 24.24
N SER A 26 -22.26 -14.42 25.17
CA SER A 26 -23.15 -14.17 26.32
C SER A 26 -22.47 -13.39 27.46
N ALA A 27 -21.14 -13.49 27.60
CA ALA A 27 -20.38 -12.71 28.57
C ALA A 27 -20.41 -11.19 28.29
N ALA A 28 -20.39 -10.77 27.03
CA ALA A 28 -20.38 -9.35 26.65
C ALA A 28 -21.70 -8.62 26.99
N LEU A 29 -22.83 -9.34 26.96
CA LEU A 29 -24.17 -8.76 27.19
C LEU A 29 -24.49 -8.64 28.69
N ALA A 30 -23.91 -9.50 29.54
CA ALA A 30 -24.06 -9.43 31.00
C ALA A 30 -23.39 -8.18 31.61
N VAL A 31 -22.24 -7.75 31.09
CA VAL A 31 -21.51 -6.57 31.59
C VAL A 31 -22.29 -5.27 31.35
N ALA A 32 -23.09 -5.19 30.29
CA ALA A 32 -23.91 -4.01 29.96
C ALA A 32 -25.16 -3.85 30.86
N LEU A 33 -25.58 -4.90 31.58
CA LEU A 33 -26.82 -4.94 32.36
C LEU A 33 -26.63 -4.81 33.88
N TRP A 34 -25.39 -4.74 34.38
CA TRP A 34 -25.10 -4.79 35.81
C TRP A 34 -24.24 -3.62 36.33
N ALA A 35 -24.53 -2.41 35.85
CA ALA A 35 -24.06 -1.17 36.44
C ALA A 35 -25.16 -0.54 37.35
N PRO A 36 -25.12 -0.73 38.68
CA PRO A 36 -26.05 -0.09 39.60
C PRO A 36 -25.69 1.39 39.84
N GLY A 37 -26.69 2.28 39.87
CA GLY A 37 -26.50 3.69 40.27
C GLY A 37 -26.08 3.80 41.75
N ARG A 38 -25.46 4.89 42.22
CA ARG A 38 -26.06 6.22 42.47
C ARG A 38 -25.02 7.13 43.16
N VAL A 39 -25.15 8.46 43.33
CA VAL A 39 -25.87 9.59 42.69
C VAL A 39 -25.31 10.84 43.38
N GLU A 40 -25.06 11.96 42.68
CA GLU A 40 -25.14 13.27 43.36
C GLU A 40 -25.52 14.41 42.39
N ALA A 41 -26.45 15.25 42.84
CA ALA A 41 -26.85 16.49 42.21
C ALA A 41 -27.21 17.49 43.30
N PRO A 42 -26.92 18.78 43.09
CA PRO A 42 -27.82 19.85 43.53
C PRO A 42 -28.44 20.54 42.32
N SER A 43 -29.74 20.82 42.43
CA SER A 43 -30.54 21.63 41.50
C SER A 43 -30.29 23.14 41.74
N LEU A 44 -30.69 24.12 40.91
CA LEU A 44 -31.83 24.27 39.98
C LEU A 44 -31.48 25.19 38.78
N SER A 45 -32.36 25.16 37.76
CA SER A 45 -32.63 26.24 36.78
C SER A 45 -31.62 26.53 35.66
N GLN A 46 -31.82 25.89 34.49
CA GLN A 46 -32.45 26.58 33.33
C GLN A 46 -32.88 25.60 32.22
N THR A 47 -34.11 25.81 31.75
CA THR A 47 -34.78 25.58 30.44
C THR A 47 -34.17 24.61 29.40
N PRO A 48 -34.98 23.73 28.76
CA PRO A 48 -34.45 22.64 27.92
C PRO A 48 -34.05 23.08 26.50
N GLU A 49 -32.89 22.63 26.04
CA GLU A 49 -32.57 22.54 24.60
C GLU A 49 -32.77 21.11 24.07
N PRO A 50 -33.19 20.95 22.80
CA PRO A 50 -33.59 19.68 22.23
C PRO A 50 -32.41 18.75 21.92
N VAL A 51 -32.65 17.45 22.04
CA VAL A 51 -31.75 16.40 21.59
C VAL A 51 -31.63 16.44 20.07
N ALA A 52 -30.47 16.87 19.55
CA ALA A 52 -30.11 16.79 18.15
C ALA A 52 -28.92 15.83 17.95
N GLU A 53 -29.22 14.68 17.34
CA GLU A 53 -28.45 13.98 16.29
C GLU A 53 -26.94 14.30 16.24
N ARG A 54 -25.98 13.42 16.59
CA ARG A 54 -25.77 11.99 16.27
C ARG A 54 -25.35 11.57 14.85
N PRO A 55 -24.61 12.38 14.04
CA PRO A 55 -23.78 11.85 12.94
C PRO A 55 -22.29 11.67 13.31
N ALA A 56 -21.69 12.57 14.10
CA ALA A 56 -20.23 12.59 14.35
C ALA A 56 -19.65 11.33 15.01
N ASN A 57 -20.49 10.56 15.72
CA ASN A 57 -20.08 9.28 16.32
C ASN A 57 -20.10 8.10 15.34
N GLN A 58 -20.85 8.16 14.23
CA GLN A 58 -20.91 7.07 13.26
C GLN A 58 -19.60 6.98 12.48
N GLU A 59 -19.12 8.07 11.86
CA GLU A 59 -17.81 8.08 11.20
C GLU A 59 -16.65 7.72 12.15
N ALA A 60 -16.73 8.14 13.41
CA ALA A 60 -15.72 7.79 14.42
C ALA A 60 -15.76 6.31 14.83
N LEU A 61 -16.94 5.68 14.79
CA LEU A 61 -17.11 4.24 14.99
C LEU A 61 -16.67 3.46 13.74
N GLU A 62 -17.03 3.90 12.55
CA GLU A 62 -16.61 3.30 11.26
C GLU A 62 -15.09 3.30 11.12
N ARG A 63 -14.41 4.43 11.37
CA ARG A 63 -12.93 4.50 11.37
C ARG A 63 -12.30 3.59 12.43
N ARG A 64 -12.96 3.37 13.57
CA ARG A 64 -12.50 2.43 14.61
C ARG A 64 -12.74 0.97 14.24
N ILE A 65 -13.89 0.66 13.64
CA ILE A 65 -14.22 -0.67 13.11
C ILE A 65 -13.22 -1.02 12.00
N GLN A 66 -12.97 -0.11 11.07
CA GLN A 66 -12.03 -0.32 9.98
C GLN A 66 -10.58 -0.49 10.48
N ALA A 67 -10.16 0.27 11.51
CA ALA A 67 -8.86 0.02 12.17
C ALA A 67 -8.79 -1.34 12.91
N LEU A 68 -9.92 -1.84 13.44
CA LEU A 68 -10.01 -3.18 14.04
C LEU A 68 -10.02 -4.29 12.96
N GLU A 69 -10.65 -4.04 11.82
CA GLU A 69 -10.61 -4.93 10.64
C GLU A 69 -9.19 -5.00 10.06
N ASP A 70 -8.52 -3.86 9.85
CA ASP A 70 -7.13 -3.82 9.37
C ASP A 70 -6.16 -4.53 10.34
N THR A 71 -6.33 -4.34 11.65
CA THR A 71 -5.48 -5.04 12.65
C THR A 71 -5.78 -6.53 12.75
N THR A 72 -7.04 -6.97 12.64
CA THR A 72 -7.37 -8.42 12.60
C THR A 72 -6.94 -9.07 11.29
N LEU A 73 -6.98 -8.36 10.16
CA LEU A 73 -6.43 -8.81 8.88
C LEU A 73 -4.91 -8.87 8.91
N SER A 74 -4.21 -7.94 9.57
CA SER A 74 -2.74 -8.01 9.72
C SER A 74 -2.31 -9.15 10.65
N LEU A 75 -3.03 -9.36 11.76
CA LEU A 75 -2.78 -10.49 12.67
C LEU A 75 -3.05 -11.85 12.02
N SER A 76 -4.13 -11.99 11.23
CA SER A 76 -4.41 -13.24 10.51
C SER A 76 -3.43 -13.50 9.37
N ARG A 77 -2.89 -12.47 8.69
CA ARG A 77 -1.75 -12.63 7.78
C ARG A 77 -0.49 -13.08 8.50
N ARG A 78 -0.10 -12.42 9.59
CA ARG A 78 1.09 -12.79 10.38
C ARG A 78 0.98 -14.22 10.94
N LEU A 79 -0.21 -14.65 11.38
CA LEU A 79 -0.47 -16.04 11.76
C LEU A 79 -0.38 -17.01 10.57
N MET A 80 -0.95 -16.68 9.42
CA MET A 80 -0.79 -17.51 8.21
C MET A 80 0.64 -17.54 7.68
N GLU A 81 1.45 -16.51 7.91
CA GLU A 81 2.87 -16.48 7.56
C GLU A 81 3.69 -17.38 8.52
N LEU A 82 3.40 -17.32 9.82
CA LEU A 82 3.96 -18.24 10.82
C LEU A 82 3.55 -19.71 10.58
N GLU A 83 2.30 -19.96 10.19
CA GLU A 83 1.82 -21.31 9.85
C GLU A 83 2.37 -21.82 8.50
N LYS A 84 2.58 -20.92 7.53
CA LYS A 84 3.24 -21.23 6.26
C LYS A 84 4.74 -21.36 6.35
N GLN A 85 5.38 -20.97 7.46
CA GLN A 85 6.80 -21.16 7.68
C GLN A 85 7.04 -22.64 8.02
N PRO A 86 7.47 -23.49 7.05
CA PRO A 86 7.53 -24.91 7.28
C PRO A 86 8.74 -25.19 8.18
N GLY A 87 8.55 -26.03 9.20
CA GLY A 87 9.50 -26.21 10.30
C GLY A 87 10.96 -26.37 9.84
N THR A 88 11.76 -25.31 10.00
CA THR A 88 13.20 -25.35 9.80
C THR A 88 13.86 -26.07 10.97
N GLY A 89 13.91 -27.39 10.90
CA GLY A 89 14.68 -28.22 11.84
C GLY A 89 14.03 -29.56 12.12
N ALA A 90 14.44 -30.59 11.38
CA ALA A 90 14.42 -31.94 11.94
C ALA A 90 15.29 -31.96 13.22
N ALA A 91 14.80 -32.61 14.26
CA ALA A 91 15.38 -32.56 15.60
C ALA A 91 16.81 -33.16 15.66
N PRO A 92 17.57 -32.86 16.73
CA PRO A 92 17.40 -33.73 17.90
C PRO A 92 17.07 -32.99 19.22
N ALA A 93 16.23 -33.67 20.01
CA ALA A 93 16.05 -33.59 21.46
C ALA A 93 16.53 -32.33 22.24
N GLY A 94 15.55 -31.55 22.72
CA GLY A 94 15.68 -30.76 23.96
C GLY A 94 15.64 -29.23 23.80
N GLY A 95 14.57 -28.60 24.30
CA GLY A 95 14.57 -27.17 24.68
C GLY A 95 13.82 -26.17 23.79
N GLY A 96 13.43 -26.53 22.56
CA GLY A 96 12.85 -25.56 21.62
C GLY A 96 11.40 -25.13 21.90
N THR A 97 10.55 -26.01 22.45
CA THR A 97 9.10 -25.76 22.60
C THR A 97 8.73 -24.77 23.71
N THR A 98 9.65 -24.45 24.62
CA THR A 98 9.41 -23.47 25.70
C THR A 98 9.58 -22.02 25.24
N VAL A 99 10.29 -21.76 24.13
CA VAL A 99 10.53 -20.39 23.65
C VAL A 99 9.25 -19.82 23.03
N ALA A 100 8.66 -20.50 22.04
CA ALA A 100 7.39 -20.09 21.44
C ALA A 100 6.21 -20.10 22.42
N ALA A 101 6.21 -21.02 23.41
CA ALA A 101 5.23 -21.01 24.49
C ALA A 101 5.41 -19.81 25.42
N GLY A 102 6.67 -19.47 25.76
CA GLY A 102 7.01 -18.28 26.55
C GLY A 102 6.63 -16.99 25.82
N GLU A 103 6.89 -16.89 24.52
CA GLU A 103 6.47 -15.77 23.66
C GLU A 103 4.95 -15.64 23.58
N LEU A 104 4.20 -16.76 23.53
CA LEU A 104 2.73 -16.76 23.58
C LEU A 104 2.17 -16.38 24.96
N GLU A 105 2.80 -16.83 26.05
CA GLU A 105 2.46 -16.44 27.42
C GLU A 105 2.76 -14.95 27.64
N GLN A 106 3.88 -14.46 27.11
CA GLN A 106 4.28 -13.06 27.09
C GLN A 106 3.30 -12.21 26.27
N LEU A 107 2.96 -12.59 25.04
CA LEU A 107 1.93 -11.91 24.23
C LEU A 107 0.57 -11.90 24.95
N ARG A 108 0.18 -12.99 25.61
CA ARG A 108 -1.06 -13.04 26.41
C ARG A 108 -1.02 -12.08 27.58
N ASN A 109 0.12 -11.96 28.26
CA ASN A 109 0.28 -11.07 29.40
C ASN A 109 0.40 -9.60 28.96
N GLU A 110 1.04 -9.32 27.82
CA GLU A 110 1.09 -7.99 27.20
C GLU A 110 -0.30 -7.55 26.71
N VAL A 111 -1.05 -8.42 26.03
CA VAL A 111 -2.45 -8.15 25.62
C VAL A 111 -3.37 -7.98 26.83
N ARG A 112 -3.21 -8.81 27.87
CA ARG A 112 -4.00 -8.70 29.12
C ARG A 112 -3.64 -7.42 29.89
N GLY A 113 -2.37 -7.01 29.92
CA GLY A 113 -1.92 -5.74 30.50
C GLY A 113 -2.35 -4.51 29.72
N LEU A 114 -2.38 -4.59 28.38
CA LEU A 114 -2.97 -3.58 27.49
C LEU A 114 -4.48 -3.43 27.70
N MET A 115 -5.21 -4.53 27.88
CA MET A 115 -6.65 -4.47 28.18
C MET A 115 -6.98 -4.04 29.62
N ALA A 116 -6.10 -4.31 30.59
CA ALA A 116 -6.27 -3.89 31.98
C ALA A 116 -5.90 -2.41 32.24
N GLY A 117 -5.25 -1.74 31.28
CA GLY A 117 -4.77 -0.35 31.43
C GLY A 117 -3.53 -0.19 32.33
N GLU A 118 -3.06 -1.26 32.96
CA GLU A 118 -1.90 -1.27 33.87
C GLU A 118 -0.56 -1.04 33.15
N THR A 119 -0.51 -1.26 31.84
CA THR A 119 0.61 -0.85 30.98
C THR A 119 0.71 0.67 30.79
N LEU A 120 -0.33 1.45 31.11
CA LEU A 120 -0.29 2.92 31.10
C LEU A 120 0.11 3.54 32.45
N THR A 121 0.05 2.76 33.54
CA THR A 121 0.47 3.20 34.88
C THR A 121 1.89 2.80 35.22
N THR A 122 2.40 1.70 34.63
CA THR A 122 3.79 1.23 34.79
C THR A 122 4.75 1.91 33.81
N GLU A 123 5.99 2.16 34.22
CA GLU A 123 6.99 2.86 33.40
C GLU A 123 7.46 2.02 32.20
N GLY A 124 7.69 0.71 32.41
CA GLY A 124 8.01 -0.23 31.33
C GLY A 124 6.89 -0.41 30.29
N GLY A 125 5.61 -0.38 30.72
CA GLY A 125 4.48 -0.45 29.79
C GLY A 125 4.36 0.81 28.91
N ARG A 126 4.72 1.99 29.45
CA ARG A 126 4.81 3.24 28.68
C ARG A 126 5.96 3.22 27.69
N GLU A 127 7.06 2.57 28.00
CA GLU A 127 8.20 2.42 27.09
C GLU A 127 7.86 1.44 25.96
N ALA A 128 7.33 0.26 26.28
CA ALA A 128 6.82 -0.70 25.30
C ALA A 128 5.77 -0.08 24.35
N LEU A 129 4.84 0.74 24.87
CA LEU A 129 3.87 1.46 24.03
C LEU A 129 4.53 2.48 23.09
N LYS A 130 5.56 3.22 23.56
CA LYS A 130 6.31 4.15 22.69
C LYS A 130 7.04 3.41 21.58
N ASP A 131 7.62 2.25 21.87
CA ASP A 131 8.31 1.44 20.86
C ASP A 131 7.33 0.78 19.88
N ALA A 132 6.17 0.31 20.35
CA ALA A 132 5.09 -0.11 19.46
C ALA A 132 4.62 1.05 18.54
N MET A 133 4.44 2.27 19.06
CA MET A 133 4.08 3.43 18.26
C MET A 133 5.18 3.85 17.26
N ARG A 134 6.46 3.78 17.66
CA ARG A 134 7.61 4.00 16.74
C ARG A 134 7.64 2.95 15.63
N SER A 135 7.41 1.69 15.98
CA SER A 135 7.34 0.57 15.04
C SER A 135 6.23 0.79 14.01
N VAL A 136 4.99 1.08 14.45
CA VAL A 136 3.86 1.39 13.55
C VAL A 136 4.13 2.61 12.67
N GLN A 137 4.74 3.67 13.21
CA GLN A 137 5.13 4.84 12.40
C GLN A 137 6.19 4.49 11.35
N GLN A 138 7.13 3.59 11.67
CA GLN A 138 8.16 3.15 10.74
C GLN A 138 7.59 2.19 9.69
N GLU A 139 6.69 1.28 10.07
CA GLU A 139 5.95 0.38 9.18
C GLU A 139 5.12 1.20 8.17
N MET A 140 4.34 2.19 8.62
CA MET A 140 3.60 3.09 7.73
C MET A 140 4.51 3.90 6.79
N ARG A 141 5.68 4.39 7.25
CA ARG A 141 6.63 5.10 6.38
C ARG A 141 7.20 4.18 5.31
N ASN A 142 7.61 2.98 5.69
CA ASN A 142 8.15 1.98 4.77
C ASN A 142 7.09 1.55 3.75
N GLU A 143 5.85 1.30 4.20
CA GLU A 143 4.74 0.95 3.31
C GLU A 143 4.43 2.07 2.32
N GLN A 144 4.38 3.33 2.77
CA GLN A 144 4.22 4.49 1.88
C GLN A 144 5.38 4.68 0.89
N LEU A 145 6.58 4.22 1.21
CA LEU A 145 7.72 4.24 0.28
C LEU A 145 7.60 3.09 -0.73
N ASN A 146 7.26 1.88 -0.28
CA ASN A 146 7.06 0.71 -1.13
C ASN A 146 5.91 0.93 -2.13
N ARG A 147 4.73 1.37 -1.66
CA ARG A 147 3.59 1.71 -2.53
C ARG A 147 3.97 2.75 -3.60
N ARG A 148 4.70 3.82 -3.22
CA ARG A 148 5.19 4.82 -4.19
C ARG A 148 6.21 4.27 -5.18
N GLN A 149 7.05 3.31 -4.76
CA GLN A 149 8.00 2.64 -5.63
C GLN A 149 7.28 1.72 -6.63
N GLU A 150 6.30 0.94 -6.18
CA GLU A 150 5.44 0.10 -7.03
C GLU A 150 4.64 0.92 -8.04
N GLU A 151 3.97 1.98 -7.60
CA GLU A 151 3.26 2.93 -8.46
C GLU A 151 4.19 3.54 -9.51
N TRP A 152 5.42 3.92 -9.11
CA TRP A 152 6.41 4.49 -10.02
C TRP A 152 6.88 3.47 -11.07
N MET A 153 7.16 2.23 -10.68
CA MET A 153 7.54 1.16 -11.62
C MET A 153 6.39 0.84 -12.60
N GLN A 154 5.14 0.76 -12.11
CA GLN A 154 3.97 0.56 -12.97
C GLN A 154 3.75 1.73 -13.93
N ALA A 155 3.93 2.97 -13.47
CA ALA A 155 3.82 4.16 -14.30
C ALA A 155 4.94 4.25 -15.35
N GLN A 156 6.15 3.79 -15.01
CA GLN A 156 7.26 3.68 -15.96
C GLN A 156 6.94 2.68 -17.08
N ALA A 157 6.54 1.45 -16.74
CA ALA A 157 6.19 0.41 -17.71
C ALA A 157 5.05 0.86 -18.66
N ARG A 158 3.93 1.36 -18.11
CA ARG A 158 2.82 1.90 -18.92
C ARG A 158 3.26 3.09 -19.78
N GLY A 159 4.17 3.92 -19.28
CA GLY A 159 4.73 5.05 -20.01
C GLY A 159 5.55 4.61 -21.24
N GLN A 160 6.31 3.52 -21.12
CA GLN A 160 7.09 2.92 -22.20
C GLN A 160 6.18 2.31 -23.28
N GLU A 161 5.19 1.49 -22.88
CA GLU A 161 4.23 0.87 -23.80
C GLU A 161 3.51 1.92 -24.66
N GLN A 162 2.91 2.92 -24.01
CA GLN A 162 2.21 4.00 -24.70
C GLN A 162 3.13 4.84 -25.59
N ARG A 163 4.43 4.93 -25.25
CA ARG A 163 5.44 5.61 -26.08
C ARG A 163 5.74 4.79 -27.34
N GLN A 164 5.96 3.49 -27.21
CA GLN A 164 6.16 2.60 -28.36
C GLN A 164 4.93 2.60 -29.29
N GLU A 165 3.71 2.61 -28.74
CA GLU A 165 2.50 2.76 -29.56
C GLU A 165 2.44 4.09 -30.33
N ARG A 166 2.79 5.20 -29.68
CA ARG A 166 2.85 6.53 -30.31
C ARG A 166 3.90 6.58 -31.42
N VAL A 167 5.07 5.95 -31.21
CA VAL A 167 6.11 5.83 -32.25
C VAL A 167 5.62 4.97 -33.42
N LYS A 168 5.02 3.80 -33.15
CA LYS A 168 4.43 2.93 -34.20
C LYS A 168 3.35 3.65 -35.02
N ARG A 169 2.49 4.45 -34.36
CA ARG A 169 1.52 5.33 -35.02
C ARG A 169 2.20 6.41 -35.86
N LEU A 170 3.23 7.07 -35.33
CA LEU A 170 3.98 8.06 -36.11
C LEU A 170 4.64 7.44 -37.36
N VAL A 171 5.28 6.28 -37.23
CA VAL A 171 5.92 5.57 -38.36
C VAL A 171 4.88 5.25 -39.45
N SER A 172 3.72 4.71 -39.09
CA SER A 172 2.68 4.34 -40.06
C SER A 172 1.95 5.54 -40.66
N GLU A 173 1.59 6.54 -39.86
CA GLU A 173 0.86 7.73 -40.31
C GLU A 173 1.72 8.72 -41.09
N ALA A 174 2.97 8.94 -40.67
CA ALA A 174 3.93 9.80 -41.37
C ALA A 174 4.63 9.09 -42.53
N LYS A 175 4.43 7.76 -42.67
CA LYS A 175 5.11 6.91 -43.65
C LYS A 175 6.63 7.13 -43.62
N LEU A 176 7.20 7.06 -42.42
CA LEU A 176 8.64 7.22 -42.25
C LEU A 176 9.36 6.13 -43.06
N ASN A 177 10.44 6.50 -43.73
CA ASN A 177 11.29 5.52 -44.38
C ASN A 177 12.14 4.76 -43.33
N TYR A 178 12.73 3.64 -43.73
CA TYR A 178 13.46 2.76 -42.81
C TYR A 178 14.62 3.46 -42.06
N SER A 179 15.34 4.39 -42.70
CA SER A 179 16.44 5.11 -42.03
C SER A 179 15.92 6.21 -41.09
N GLN A 180 14.82 6.88 -41.42
CA GLN A 180 14.11 7.81 -40.52
C GLN A 180 13.55 7.08 -39.29
N GLU A 181 12.94 5.90 -39.47
CA GLU A 181 12.44 5.06 -38.38
C GLU A 181 13.57 4.56 -37.48
N GLN A 182 14.66 4.05 -38.07
CA GLN A 182 15.81 3.56 -37.33
C GLN A 182 16.49 4.69 -36.52
N GLU A 183 16.68 5.88 -37.12
CA GLU A 183 17.27 7.01 -36.41
C GLU A 183 16.34 7.56 -35.32
N LEU A 184 15.04 7.68 -35.60
CA LEU A 184 14.05 8.09 -34.60
C LEU A 184 14.08 7.14 -33.40
N THR A 185 14.04 5.82 -33.65
CA THR A 185 14.06 4.79 -32.60
C THR A 185 15.35 4.89 -31.79
N ARG A 186 16.51 4.95 -32.44
CA ARG A 186 17.83 5.12 -31.80
C ARG A 186 17.90 6.37 -30.92
N ARG A 187 17.38 7.51 -31.39
CA ARG A 187 17.36 8.76 -30.61
C ARG A 187 16.40 8.70 -29.44
N LEU A 188 15.23 8.10 -29.63
CA LEU A 188 14.24 7.95 -28.57
C LEU A 188 14.71 6.96 -27.49
N GLU A 189 15.43 5.90 -27.84
CA GLU A 189 16.11 5.01 -26.89
C GLU A 189 17.19 5.75 -26.10
N GLN A 190 18.03 6.56 -26.77
CA GLN A 190 19.04 7.40 -26.11
C GLN A 190 18.42 8.44 -25.15
N GLU A 191 17.29 9.08 -25.51
CA GLU A 191 16.52 9.94 -24.58
C GLU A 191 16.11 9.15 -23.33
N GLU A 192 15.71 7.89 -23.50
CA GLU A 192 15.20 7.07 -22.42
C GLU A 192 16.30 6.51 -21.50
N THR A 193 17.41 6.01 -22.05
CA THR A 193 18.56 5.54 -21.27
C THR A 193 19.11 6.68 -20.40
N SER A 194 19.37 7.83 -21.02
CA SER A 194 19.85 9.03 -20.31
C SER A 194 18.85 9.50 -19.25
N ARG A 195 17.55 9.53 -19.58
CA ARG A 195 16.50 9.84 -18.60
C ARG A 195 16.55 8.92 -17.39
N ASN A 196 16.70 7.61 -17.59
CA ASN A 196 16.79 6.65 -16.48
C ASN A 196 18.03 6.90 -15.63
N THR A 197 19.22 7.07 -16.25
CA THR A 197 20.45 7.44 -15.54
C THR A 197 20.31 8.73 -14.73
N LEU A 198 19.72 9.77 -15.31
CA LEU A 198 19.45 11.05 -14.63
C LEU A 198 18.51 10.87 -13.43
N PHE A 199 17.49 9.99 -13.51
CA PHE A 199 16.62 9.70 -12.36
C PHE A 199 17.32 8.89 -11.27
N ASP A 200 18.19 7.94 -11.64
CA ASP A 200 18.99 7.18 -10.68
C ASP A 200 20.01 8.08 -9.97
N GLU A 201 20.55 9.10 -10.65
CA GLU A 201 21.37 10.16 -10.05
C GLU A 201 20.60 11.04 -9.04
N VAL A 202 19.30 11.31 -9.24
CA VAL A 202 18.45 11.92 -8.17
C VAL A 202 18.38 10.99 -6.98
N ARG A 203 18.11 9.70 -7.23
CA ARG A 203 17.89 8.70 -6.17
C ARG A 203 19.15 8.49 -5.33
N ALA A 204 20.32 8.58 -5.97
CA ALA A 204 21.64 8.58 -5.32
C ALA A 204 22.02 9.94 -4.67
N GLY A 205 21.23 11.00 -4.87
CA GLY A 205 21.47 12.33 -4.33
C GLY A 205 22.61 13.11 -5.01
N THR A 206 23.10 12.66 -6.16
CA THR A 206 24.31 13.21 -6.82
C THR A 206 24.03 14.43 -7.69
N LYS A 207 22.79 14.60 -8.19
CA LYS A 207 22.37 15.77 -8.99
C LYS A 207 21.06 16.36 -8.47
N SER A 208 20.89 17.68 -8.63
CA SER A 208 19.65 18.33 -8.21
C SER A 208 18.52 18.14 -9.22
N ALA A 209 17.28 18.18 -8.73
CA ALA A 209 16.09 18.16 -9.57
C ALA A 209 15.95 19.41 -10.48
N ARG A 210 16.80 20.44 -10.35
CA ARG A 210 16.89 21.54 -11.32
C ARG A 210 17.75 21.13 -12.51
N ASP A 211 18.94 20.60 -12.24
CA ASP A 211 19.94 20.26 -13.26
C ASP A 211 19.41 19.18 -14.20
N ILE A 212 18.68 18.21 -13.67
CA ILE A 212 18.06 17.14 -14.46
C ILE A 212 16.91 17.65 -15.32
N ARG A 213 16.13 18.63 -14.84
CA ARG A 213 15.11 19.29 -15.68
C ARG A 213 15.75 20.09 -16.83
N GLN A 214 16.98 20.56 -16.67
CA GLN A 214 17.74 21.20 -17.73
C GLN A 214 18.31 20.16 -18.71
N ALA A 215 19.00 19.12 -18.21
CA ALA A 215 19.55 18.03 -19.02
C ALA A 215 18.48 17.34 -19.88
N LEU A 216 17.31 17.02 -19.31
CA LEU A 216 16.18 16.44 -20.04
C LEU A 216 15.58 17.38 -21.10
N ARG A 217 15.72 18.71 -20.95
CA ARG A 217 15.30 19.67 -21.98
C ARG A 217 16.31 19.72 -23.11
N THR A 218 17.59 19.88 -22.79
CA THR A 218 18.67 19.92 -23.78
C THR A 218 18.67 18.65 -24.65
N GLN A 219 18.55 17.47 -24.04
CA GLN A 219 18.49 16.21 -24.79
C GLN A 219 17.25 16.10 -25.71
N ARG A 220 16.11 16.67 -25.29
CA ARG A 220 14.92 16.77 -26.14
C ARG A 220 15.12 17.73 -27.29
N GLU A 221 15.70 18.90 -27.03
CA GLU A 221 16.02 19.92 -28.03
C GLU A 221 17.00 19.36 -29.08
N GLU A 222 18.02 18.62 -28.67
CA GLU A 222 18.94 17.90 -29.55
C GLU A 222 18.21 16.86 -30.42
N THR A 223 17.33 16.06 -29.82
CA THR A 223 16.54 15.05 -30.53
C THR A 223 15.59 15.69 -31.54
N ASP A 224 14.85 16.72 -31.12
CA ASP A 224 13.92 17.47 -31.95
C ASP A 224 14.65 18.19 -33.10
N GLN A 225 15.87 18.69 -32.87
CA GLN A 225 16.71 19.32 -33.90
C GLN A 225 17.21 18.30 -34.95
N VAL A 226 17.62 17.10 -34.52
CA VAL A 226 17.99 16.01 -35.45
C VAL A 226 16.79 15.60 -36.29
N MET A 227 15.63 15.36 -35.68
CA MET A 227 14.42 14.98 -36.43
C MET A 227 13.97 16.09 -37.38
N LYS A 228 14.06 17.37 -36.98
CA LYS A 228 13.76 18.51 -37.86
C LYS A 228 14.68 18.60 -39.10
N GLY A 229 15.90 18.07 -39.04
CA GLY A 229 16.80 18.00 -40.18
C GLY A 229 16.56 16.81 -41.13
N MET A 230 15.76 15.82 -40.71
CA MET A 230 15.56 14.55 -41.43
C MET A 230 14.12 14.28 -41.87
N LEU A 231 13.14 14.99 -41.29
CA LEU A 231 11.72 14.83 -41.57
C LEU A 231 11.20 15.95 -42.46
N ASP A 232 10.38 15.59 -43.45
CA ASP A 232 9.64 16.57 -44.27
C ASP A 232 8.60 17.33 -43.43
N ALA A 233 8.10 18.46 -43.92
CA ALA A 233 7.17 19.33 -43.18
C ALA A 233 5.94 18.59 -42.61
N ASP A 234 5.31 17.72 -43.41
CA ASP A 234 4.17 16.90 -42.99
C ASP A 234 4.55 15.87 -41.91
N GLN A 235 5.72 15.23 -42.07
CA GLN A 235 6.23 14.24 -41.11
C GLN A 235 6.59 14.91 -39.77
N LEU A 236 7.24 16.08 -39.84
CA LEU A 236 7.60 16.91 -38.71
C LEU A 236 6.35 17.40 -37.95
N SER A 237 5.25 17.72 -38.65
CA SER A 237 3.99 18.11 -38.00
C SER A 237 3.44 16.98 -37.12
N LYS A 238 3.42 15.74 -37.62
CA LYS A 238 2.99 14.54 -36.90
C LYS A 238 3.92 14.22 -35.73
N TYR A 239 5.23 14.36 -35.93
CA TYR A 239 6.22 14.23 -34.86
C TYR A 239 5.97 15.25 -33.72
N GLN A 240 5.70 16.52 -34.04
CA GLN A 240 5.39 17.53 -33.03
C GLN A 240 4.09 17.25 -32.26
N VAL A 241 3.07 16.67 -32.90
CA VAL A 241 1.85 16.20 -32.22
C VAL A 241 2.20 15.09 -31.23
N MET A 242 2.94 14.06 -31.68
CA MET A 242 3.40 12.95 -30.83
C MET A 242 4.20 13.44 -29.60
N ARG A 243 5.10 14.42 -29.78
CA ARG A 243 5.89 15.03 -28.69
C ARG A 243 5.03 15.84 -27.72
N ARG A 244 3.99 16.53 -28.22
CA ARG A 244 3.02 17.27 -27.40
C ARG A 244 2.19 16.33 -26.52
N GLU A 245 1.71 15.22 -27.09
CA GLU A 245 0.99 14.18 -26.34
C GLU A 245 1.85 13.56 -25.23
N GLU A 246 3.10 13.21 -25.55
CA GLU A 246 4.08 12.70 -24.57
C GLU A 246 4.30 13.67 -23.40
N GLN A 247 4.37 14.98 -23.67
CA GLN A 247 4.50 16.01 -22.64
C GLN A 247 3.23 16.17 -21.79
N MET A 248 2.04 16.09 -22.40
CA MET A 248 0.76 16.19 -21.67
C MET A 248 0.54 14.99 -20.74
N ASN A 249 0.88 13.79 -21.20
CA ASN A 249 0.73 12.54 -20.44
C ASN A 249 1.78 12.38 -19.31
N SER A 250 2.89 13.12 -19.38
CA SER A 250 3.95 13.11 -18.36
C SER A 250 3.63 13.97 -17.12
N ARG A 251 2.54 14.74 -17.14
CA ARG A 251 2.09 15.50 -15.96
C ARG A 251 1.18 14.60 -15.11
N PRO A 252 1.46 14.43 -13.80
CA PRO A 252 0.49 13.81 -12.91
C PRO A 252 -0.79 14.63 -12.98
N ARG A 253 -1.85 14.03 -13.50
CA ARG A 253 -3.19 14.61 -13.53
C ARG A 253 -3.76 14.47 -12.12
N GLY A 254 -3.26 15.32 -11.21
CA GLY A 254 -3.77 15.38 -9.84
C GLY A 254 -5.29 15.55 -9.86
N PRO A 255 -6.01 15.00 -8.85
CA PRO A 255 -7.46 15.07 -8.81
C PRO A 255 -7.91 16.51 -8.97
N ARG A 256 -8.63 16.78 -10.07
CA ARG A 256 -9.08 18.13 -10.44
C ARG A 256 -10.39 18.44 -9.72
N GLU A 257 -10.34 18.35 -8.41
CA GLU A 257 -11.48 18.42 -7.51
C GLU A 257 -11.32 19.67 -6.63
N GLY A 258 -12.33 20.55 -6.62
CA GLY A 258 -12.35 21.72 -5.73
C GLY A 258 -11.85 23.07 -6.27
N ARG A 259 -11.91 23.37 -7.58
CA ARG A 259 -11.80 24.78 -8.05
C ARG A 259 -12.64 25.18 -9.26
N PHE A 260 -13.94 24.85 -9.20
CA PHE A 260 -14.99 25.55 -9.93
C PHE A 260 -16.21 25.65 -9.01
N GLY A 261 -16.35 26.81 -8.36
CA GLY A 261 -17.41 27.16 -7.43
C GLY A 261 -17.29 28.65 -7.10
N ASP A 262 -18.34 29.38 -7.44
CA ASP A 262 -18.68 30.77 -7.08
C ASP A 262 -17.64 31.89 -7.32
N GLN A 263 -17.77 32.51 -8.51
CA GLN A 263 -17.95 33.97 -8.68
C GLN A 263 -18.96 34.21 -9.81
#